data_AF-C0GDU3-F1
#
_entry.id   AF-C0GDU3-F1
#
_cell.length_a   1.000
_cell.length_b   1.000
_cell.length_c   1.000
_cell.angle_alpha   90.00
_cell.angle_beta   90.00
_cell.angle_gamma   90.00
#
_symmetry.space_group_name_H-M   'P 1'
#
loop_
_entity.id
_entity.type
_entity.pdbx_description
1 polymer ?
#
loop_
_entity_poly.entity_id
_entity_poly.type
_entity_poly.pdbx_seq_one_letter_code
_entity_poly.pdbx_strand_id
1 'polypeptide(L)'
;MRAPYKIPYSRMRKQFDFKEKALFIIGLTVILIGINILAGLLHLRVLGEPDILKQFNSISEIVAISARAALLEEVVFRFIMITVIMHLLQRVSKFHKMSVSRMWLVSLIISSLAFMFVHSTEAYLIAFAFGMLLGYTFIKHGLIVVIAIHFLVNVSTFTYFFLFH
;
A
#
# COMPACT_ATOMS: atom_id res chain seq x y z
N MET A 1 8.68 -9.06 -43.62
CA MET A 1 7.96 -8.37 -42.54
C MET A 1 6.94 -9.33 -41.93
N ARG A 2 7.01 -9.64 -40.63
CA ARG A 2 6.00 -10.47 -39.95
C ARG A 2 4.86 -9.57 -39.49
N ALA A 3 3.61 -9.95 -39.81
CA ALA A 3 2.43 -9.20 -39.39
C ALA A 3 2.40 -9.08 -37.84
N PRO A 4 1.99 -7.92 -37.29
CA PRO A 4 1.86 -7.76 -35.85
C PRO A 4 0.82 -8.76 -35.33
N TYR A 5 1.23 -9.57 -34.34
CA TYR A 5 0.37 -10.51 -33.65
C TYR A 5 -0.77 -9.75 -32.97
N LYS A 6 -1.98 -9.82 -33.54
CA LYS A 6 -3.20 -9.26 -32.94
C LYS A 6 -3.59 -10.15 -31.77
N ILE A 7 -3.24 -9.75 -30.54
CA ILE A 7 -3.78 -10.38 -29.34
C ILE A 7 -5.30 -10.16 -29.35
N PRO A 8 -6.13 -11.22 -29.28
CA PRO A 8 -7.58 -11.05 -29.27
C PRO A 8 -8.00 -10.29 -28.02
N TYR A 9 -8.51 -9.05 -28.19
CA TYR A 9 -9.03 -8.21 -27.11
C TYR A 9 -10.11 -8.90 -26.27
N SER A 10 -10.81 -9.90 -26.83
CA SER A 10 -11.89 -10.64 -26.19
C SER A 10 -11.45 -11.51 -25.00
N ARG A 11 -10.17 -11.90 -24.88
CA ARG A 11 -9.68 -12.68 -23.72
C ARG A 11 -9.26 -11.85 -22.51
N MET A 12 -9.17 -10.52 -22.63
CA MET A 12 -8.69 -9.64 -21.55
C MET A 12 -9.80 -9.04 -20.67
N ARG A 13 -11.08 -9.26 -20.98
CA ARG A 13 -12.21 -8.88 -20.10
C ARG A 13 -12.92 -10.10 -19.52
N LYS A 14 -12.26 -10.85 -18.63
CA LYS A 14 -13.00 -11.23 -17.42
C LYS A 14 -12.99 -9.98 -16.55
N GLN A 15 -13.92 -9.06 -16.84
CA GLN A 15 -14.24 -8.00 -15.90
C GLN A 15 -14.72 -8.72 -14.65
N PHE A 16 -13.88 -8.79 -13.62
CA PHE A 16 -14.34 -9.10 -12.27
C PHE A 16 -15.59 -8.28 -12.02
N ASP A 17 -16.64 -8.95 -11.56
CA ASP A 17 -17.89 -8.28 -11.21
C ASP A 17 -17.56 -7.14 -10.22
N PHE A 18 -18.20 -5.99 -10.39
CA PHE A 18 -18.03 -4.85 -9.48
C PHE A 18 -18.18 -5.29 -8.02
N LYS A 19 -19.08 -6.25 -7.77
CA LYS A 19 -19.28 -6.89 -6.46
C LYS A 19 -18.05 -7.63 -5.95
N GLU A 20 -17.39 -8.42 -6.77
CA GLU A 20 -16.18 -9.17 -6.38
C GLU A 20 -15.02 -8.23 -6.05
N LYS A 21 -14.86 -7.15 -6.83
CA LYS A 21 -13.84 -6.12 -6.55
C LYS A 21 -14.14 -5.37 -5.26
N ALA A 22 -15.39 -4.98 -5.06
CA ALA A 22 -15.81 -4.29 -3.83
C ALA A 22 -15.60 -5.18 -2.61
N LEU A 23 -15.99 -6.46 -2.68
CA LEU A 23 -15.81 -7.43 -1.59
C LEU A 23 -14.32 -7.64 -1.29
N PHE A 24 -13.47 -7.74 -2.31
CA PHE A 24 -12.02 -7.83 -2.13
C PHE A 24 -11.46 -6.59 -1.42
N ILE A 25 -11.82 -5.39 -1.87
CA ILE A 25 -11.34 -4.12 -1.29
C ILE A 25 -11.80 -3.98 0.17
N ILE A 26 -13.08 -4.25 0.44
CA ILE A 26 -13.65 -4.20 1.80
C ILE A 26 -12.97 -5.23 2.69
N GLY A 27 -12.87 -6.48 2.24
CA GLY A 27 -12.23 -7.56 2.98
C GLY A 27 -10.76 -7.27 3.29
N LEU A 28 -10.01 -6.77 2.31
CA LEU A 28 -8.62 -6.35 2.49
C LEU A 28 -8.52 -5.21 3.52
N THR A 29 -9.38 -4.19 3.42
CA THR A 29 -9.39 -3.06 4.35
C THR A 29 -9.64 -3.52 5.78
N VAL A 30 -10.63 -4.39 6.00
CA VAL A 30 -10.96 -4.94 7.33
C VAL A 30 -9.80 -5.73 7.91
N ILE A 31 -9.16 -6.59 7.10
CA ILE A 31 -7.98 -7.37 7.53
C ILE A 31 -6.84 -6.44 7.92
N LEU A 32 -6.55 -5.43 7.11
CA LEU A 32 -5.47 -4.48 7.39
C LEU A 32 -5.74 -3.67 8.67
N ILE A 33 -6.97 -3.21 8.90
CA ILE A 33 -7.35 -2.57 10.16
C ILE A 33 -7.07 -3.50 11.34
N GLY A 34 -7.53 -4.76 11.26
CA GLY A 34 -7.33 -5.74 12.33
C GLY A 34 -5.86 -6.00 12.64
N ILE A 35 -5.02 -6.18 11.60
CA ILE A 35 -3.57 -6.36 11.77
C ILE A 35 -2.94 -5.13 12.42
N ASN A 36 -3.33 -3.92 12.00
CA ASN A 36 -2.74 -2.68 12.49
C ASN A 36 -3.12 -2.40 13.96
N ILE A 37 -4.37 -2.67 14.35
CA ILE A 37 -4.80 -2.61 15.75
C ILE A 37 -4.04 -3.64 16.58
N LEU A 38 -3.95 -4.91 16.13
CA LEU A 38 -3.23 -5.95 16.85
C LEU A 38 -1.75 -5.59 17.03
N ALA A 39 -1.11 -5.04 15.99
CA ALA A 39 0.26 -4.57 16.03
C ALA A 39 0.45 -3.48 17.09
N GLY A 40 -0.43 -2.48 17.12
CA GLY A 40 -0.39 -1.41 18.11
C GLY A 40 -0.63 -1.91 19.54
N LEU A 41 -1.54 -2.87 19.74
CA LEU A 41 -1.78 -3.50 21.05
C LEU A 41 -0.55 -4.28 21.54
N LEU A 42 0.12 -5.02 20.64
CA LEU A 42 1.36 -5.72 20.97
C LEU A 42 2.49 -4.73 21.29
N HIS A 43 2.59 -3.63 20.54
CA HIS A 43 3.56 -2.58 20.81
C HIS A 43 3.35 -1.96 22.20
N LEU A 44 2.11 -1.58 22.52
CA LEU A 44 1.71 -1.07 23.85
C LEU A 44 2.14 -1.99 24.98
N ARG A 45 1.95 -3.30 24.80
CA ARG A 45 2.29 -4.30 25.81
C ARG A 45 3.79 -4.45 26.02
N VAL A 46 4.60 -4.29 24.97
CA VAL A 46 6.05 -4.54 25.03
C VAL A 46 6.84 -3.27 25.36
N LEU A 47 6.41 -2.11 24.87
CA LEU A 47 7.21 -0.87 24.88
C LEU A 47 6.54 0.29 25.62
N GLY A 48 5.29 0.12 26.07
CA GLY A 48 4.49 1.17 26.70
C GLY A 48 3.73 2.03 25.68
N GLU A 49 3.05 3.07 26.15
CA GLU A 49 2.27 4.00 25.30
C GLU A 49 3.16 4.67 24.25
N PRO A 50 2.93 4.41 22.95
CA PRO A 50 3.63 5.17 21.92
C PRO A 50 3.16 6.62 21.99
N ASP A 51 4.12 7.56 21.99
CA ASP A 51 3.87 9.01 22.05
C ASP A 51 2.86 9.50 20.98
N ILE A 52 2.72 8.77 19.87
CA ILE A 52 1.77 9.07 18.79
C ILE A 52 0.32 9.12 19.29
N LEU A 53 -0.06 8.35 20.31
CA LEU A 53 -1.44 8.36 20.83
C LEU A 53 -1.75 9.63 21.63
N LYS A 54 -0.73 10.26 22.21
CA LYS A 54 -0.84 11.54 22.93
C LYS A 54 -0.79 12.76 22.00
N GLN A 55 -0.58 12.55 20.69
CA GLN A 55 -0.42 13.65 19.73
C GLN A 55 -1.74 14.20 19.20
N PHE A 56 -2.84 13.45 19.29
CA PHE A 56 -4.12 13.88 18.72
C PHE A 56 -4.99 14.57 19.77
N ASN A 57 -5.49 15.76 19.43
CA ASN A 57 -6.43 16.51 20.28
C ASN A 57 -7.88 16.31 19.86
N SER A 58 -8.12 15.76 18.66
CA SER A 58 -9.47 15.58 18.11
C SER A 58 -9.55 14.53 17.00
N ILE A 59 -10.74 13.97 16.77
CA ILE A 59 -11.01 13.08 15.63
C ILE A 59 -10.75 13.78 14.29
N SER A 60 -11.03 15.09 14.19
CA SER A 60 -10.72 15.86 12.98
C SER A 60 -9.23 15.88 12.65
N GLU A 61 -8.37 15.94 13.66
CA GLU A 61 -6.92 15.90 13.50
C GLU A 61 -6.47 14.53 12.99
N ILE A 62 -7.03 13.45 13.55
CA ILE A 62 -6.80 12.07 13.09
C ILE A 62 -7.18 11.91 11.61
N VAL A 63 -8.36 12.40 11.21
CA VAL A 63 -8.81 12.35 9.81
C VAL A 63 -7.86 13.13 8.90
N ALA A 64 -7.49 14.34 9.27
CA ALA A 64 -6.62 15.20 8.46
C ALA A 64 -5.21 14.59 8.29
N ILE A 65 -4.62 14.11 9.39
CA ILE A 65 -3.29 13.47 9.36
C ILE A 65 -3.33 12.17 8.57
N SER A 66 -4.37 11.33 8.78
CA SER A 66 -4.53 10.08 8.03
C SER A 66 -4.67 10.33 6.52
N ALA A 67 -5.46 11.34 6.13
CA ALA A 67 -5.66 11.69 4.72
C ALA A 67 -4.37 12.21 4.09
N ARG A 68 -3.65 13.11 4.79
CA ARG A 68 -2.35 13.62 4.35
C ARG A 68 -1.32 12.51 4.20
N ALA A 69 -1.19 11.64 5.20
CA ALA A 69 -0.25 10.52 5.19
C ALA A 69 -0.55 9.55 4.04
N ALA A 70 -1.79 9.08 3.93
CA ALA A 70 -2.20 8.16 2.87
C ALA A 70 -1.97 8.76 1.47
N LEU A 71 -2.28 10.05 1.26
CA LEU A 71 -2.03 10.70 -0.01
C LEU A 71 -0.52 10.78 -0.33
N LEU A 72 0.28 11.32 0.59
CA LEU A 72 1.71 11.53 0.35
C LEU A 72 2.45 10.22 0.19
N GLU A 73 2.22 9.25 1.07
CA GLU A 73 2.93 7.98 1.07
C GLU A 73 2.58 7.14 -0.17
N GLU A 74 1.31 7.08 -0.57
CA GLU A 74 0.95 6.32 -1.79
C GLU A 74 1.44 7.02 -3.06
N VAL A 75 1.40 8.36 -3.13
CA VAL A 75 1.96 9.08 -4.27
C VAL A 75 3.47 8.87 -4.37
N VAL A 76 4.21 8.97 -3.26
CA VAL A 76 5.68 8.84 -3.27
C VAL A 76 6.10 7.41 -3.54
N PHE A 77 5.63 6.45 -2.74
CA PHE A 77 6.13 5.09 -2.80
C PHE A 77 5.49 4.28 -3.92
N ARG A 78 4.20 4.46 -4.21
CA ARG A 78 3.50 3.59 -5.18
C ARG A 78 3.48 4.21 -6.55
N PHE A 79 3.14 5.49 -6.68
CA PHE A 79 3.15 6.13 -7.98
C PHE A 79 4.57 6.48 -8.43
N ILE A 80 5.25 7.39 -7.73
CA ILE A 80 6.55 7.93 -8.18
C ILE A 80 7.63 6.84 -8.17
N MET A 81 7.85 6.19 -7.03
CA MET A 81 8.99 5.28 -6.88
C MET A 81 8.86 4.03 -7.76
N ILE A 82 7.69 3.39 -7.85
CA ILE A 82 7.51 2.24 -8.76
C ILE A 82 7.70 2.68 -10.22
N THR A 83 7.15 3.82 -10.65
CA THR A 83 7.34 4.31 -12.02
C THR A 83 8.81 4.61 -12.34
N VAL A 84 9.54 5.25 -11.42
CA VAL A 84 10.97 5.54 -11.58
C VAL A 84 11.77 4.24 -11.67
N ILE A 85 11.55 3.27 -10.78
CA ILE A 85 12.27 1.98 -10.80
C ILE A 85 11.97 1.24 -12.11
N MET A 86 10.70 1.18 -12.53
CA MET A 86 10.31 0.58 -13.81
C MET A 86 11.04 1.23 -14.99
N HIS A 87 11.13 2.56 -15.00
CA HIS A 87 11.84 3.29 -16.05
C HIS A 87 13.34 2.98 -16.05
N LEU A 88 13.98 2.95 -14.87
CA LEU A 88 15.39 2.61 -14.73
C LEU A 88 15.68 1.18 -15.19
N LEU A 89 14.86 0.21 -14.78
CA LEU A 89 14.98 -1.19 -15.19
C LEU A 89 14.84 -1.36 -16.72
N GLN A 90 14.01 -0.55 -17.37
CA GLN A 90 13.87 -0.54 -18.84
C GLN A 90 15.10 0.02 -19.55
N ARG A 91 15.76 1.00 -18.95
CA ARG A 91 16.93 1.69 -19.54
C ARG A 91 18.23 0.91 -19.37
N VAL A 92 18.37 0.14 -18.30
CA VAL A 92 19.58 -0.63 -18.04
C VAL A 92 19.64 -1.86 -18.96
N SER A 93 20.63 -1.89 -19.86
CA SER A 93 20.79 -2.93 -20.89
C SER A 93 20.76 -4.36 -20.36
N LYS A 94 21.30 -4.58 -19.15
CA LYS A 94 21.28 -5.88 -18.45
C LYS A 94 19.86 -6.39 -18.16
N PHE A 95 18.91 -5.50 -17.92
CA PHE A 95 17.53 -5.84 -17.57
C PHE A 95 16.56 -5.71 -18.74
N HIS A 96 17.02 -5.33 -19.93
CA HIS A 96 16.18 -5.18 -21.13
C HIS A 96 15.41 -6.47 -21.50
N LYS A 97 15.98 -7.64 -21.22
CA LYS A 97 15.33 -8.95 -21.47
C LYS A 97 14.40 -9.39 -20.34
N MET A 98 14.29 -8.63 -19.25
CA MET A 98 13.44 -8.98 -18.13
C MET A 98 11.97 -8.81 -18.53
N SER A 99 11.12 -9.78 -18.18
CA SER A 99 9.69 -9.66 -18.44
C SER A 99 9.08 -8.54 -17.61
N VAL A 100 8.08 -7.85 -18.17
CA VAL A 100 7.36 -6.75 -17.51
C VAL A 100 6.84 -7.18 -16.13
N SER A 101 6.34 -8.41 -15.99
CA SER A 101 5.87 -8.94 -14.70
C SER A 101 6.97 -9.02 -13.63
N ARG A 102 8.20 -9.40 -14.03
CA ARG A 102 9.35 -9.42 -13.11
C ARG A 102 9.78 -8.01 -12.73
N MET A 103 9.69 -7.06 -13.66
CA MET A 103 9.98 -5.65 -13.37
C MET A 103 9.02 -5.07 -12.34
N TRP A 104 7.72 -5.35 -12.47
CA TRP A 104 6.73 -4.97 -11.47
C TRP A 104 7.04 -5.57 -10.11
N LEU A 105 7.38 -6.85 -10.05
CA LEU A 105 7.74 -7.50 -8.79
C LEU A 105 8.96 -6.86 -8.12
N VAL A 106 10.03 -6.61 -8.89
CA VAL A 106 11.24 -5.96 -8.36
C VAL A 106 10.93 -4.54 -7.88
N SER A 107 10.17 -3.78 -8.66
CA SER A 107 9.79 -2.41 -8.29
C SER A 107 8.90 -2.38 -7.04
N LEU A 108 8.00 -3.34 -6.91
CA LEU A 108 7.16 -3.55 -5.73
C LEU A 108 8.00 -3.85 -4.49
N ILE A 109 8.97 -4.77 -4.59
CA ILE A 109 9.85 -5.13 -3.47
C ILE A 109 10.69 -3.93 -3.03
N ILE A 110 11.33 -3.23 -3.98
CA ILE A 110 12.18 -2.08 -3.67
C ILE A 110 11.36 -0.93 -3.05
N SER A 111 10.19 -0.63 -3.63
CA SER A 111 9.28 0.38 -3.07
C SER A 111 8.82 0.02 -1.66
N SER A 112 8.49 -1.25 -1.42
CA SER A 112 8.05 -1.73 -0.10
C SER A 112 9.18 -1.70 0.93
N LEU A 113 10.43 -1.98 0.52
CA LEU A 113 11.61 -1.81 1.37
C LEU A 113 11.83 -0.34 1.72
N ALA A 114 11.72 0.58 0.76
CA ALA A 114 11.84 2.01 1.04
C ALA A 114 10.72 2.50 1.99
N PHE A 115 9.49 2.01 1.81
CA PHE A 115 8.36 2.28 2.69
C PHE A 115 8.61 1.77 4.12
N MET A 116 9.21 0.58 4.27
CA MET A 116 9.60 0.05 5.57
C MET A 116 10.55 0.98 6.32
N PHE A 117 11.55 1.56 5.65
CA PHE A 117 12.59 2.38 6.29
C PHE A 117 12.12 3.77 6.76
N VAL A 118 10.93 4.22 6.37
CA VAL A 118 10.36 5.48 6.91
C VAL A 118 9.49 5.27 8.15
N HIS A 119 9.29 4.01 8.56
CA HIS A 119 8.58 3.65 9.78
C HIS A 119 9.55 3.39 10.94
N SER A 120 9.04 3.17 12.15
CA SER A 120 9.90 2.80 13.28
C SER A 120 10.45 1.37 13.14
N THR A 121 11.58 1.10 13.78
CA THR A 121 12.28 -0.20 13.73
C THR A 121 11.41 -1.37 14.13
N GLU A 122 10.51 -1.17 15.09
CA GLU A 122 9.59 -2.18 15.59
C GLU A 122 8.49 -2.50 14.57
N ALA A 123 8.16 -1.53 13.71
CA ALA A 123 7.14 -1.66 12.68
C ALA A 123 7.69 -2.18 11.35
N TYR A 124 9.00 -2.36 11.18
CA TYR A 124 9.61 -2.67 9.88
C TYR A 124 8.97 -3.86 9.15
N LEU A 125 8.81 -5.00 9.82
CA LEU A 125 8.25 -6.20 9.18
C LEU A 125 6.80 -5.97 8.72
N ILE A 126 6.00 -5.29 9.56
CA ILE A 126 4.59 -5.01 9.29
C ILE A 126 4.48 -3.96 8.18
N ALA A 127 5.28 -2.89 8.25
CA ALA A 127 5.37 -1.84 7.24
C ALA A 127 5.79 -2.43 5.87
N PHE A 128 6.77 -3.34 5.83
CA PHE A 128 7.14 -4.03 4.59
C PHE A 128 5.98 -4.86 4.02
N ALA A 129 5.29 -5.64 4.87
CA ALA A 129 4.15 -6.46 4.44
C ALA A 129 2.99 -5.59 3.93
N PHE A 130 2.67 -4.49 4.61
CA PHE A 130 1.72 -3.47 4.16
C PHE A 130 2.17 -2.82 2.85
N GLY A 131 3.46 -2.51 2.74
CA GLY A 131 4.13 -2.06 1.52
C GLY A 131 3.78 -2.93 0.32
N MET A 132 4.00 -4.24 0.48
CA MET A 132 3.76 -5.24 -0.55
C MET A 132 2.27 -5.36 -0.90
N LEU A 133 1.37 -5.37 0.10
CA LEU A 133 -0.07 -5.49 -0.11
C LEU A 133 -0.66 -4.25 -0.80
N LEU A 134 -0.30 -3.06 -0.34
CA LEU A 134 -0.73 -1.79 -0.93
C LEU A 134 -0.15 -1.62 -2.33
N GLY A 135 1.12 -1.94 -2.54
CA GLY A 135 1.73 -1.88 -3.87
C GLY A 135 1.15 -2.90 -4.86
N TYR A 136 0.80 -4.12 -4.42
CA TYR A 136 0.05 -5.07 -5.25
C TYR A 136 -1.32 -4.50 -5.63
N THR A 137 -2.02 -3.91 -4.65
CA THR A 137 -3.33 -3.29 -4.84
C THR A 137 -3.25 -2.13 -5.82
N PHE A 138 -2.21 -1.29 -5.74
CA PHE A 138 -1.92 -0.23 -6.69
C PHE A 138 -1.78 -0.78 -8.13
N ILE A 139 -0.99 -1.84 -8.32
CA ILE A 139 -0.79 -2.45 -9.66
C ILE A 139 -2.11 -2.99 -10.24
N LYS A 140 -3.02 -3.50 -9.40
CA LYS A 140 -4.29 -4.11 -9.84
C LYS A 140 -5.46 -3.13 -9.95
N HIS A 141 -5.51 -2.13 -9.09
CA HIS A 141 -6.70 -1.29 -8.88
C HIS A 141 -6.42 0.22 -8.99
N GLY A 142 -5.15 0.63 -9.08
CA GLY A 142 -4.75 2.01 -9.28
C GLY A 142 -4.59 2.82 -7.98
N LEU A 143 -4.12 4.06 -8.15
CA LEU A 143 -3.68 4.94 -7.07
C LEU A 143 -4.81 5.36 -6.11
N ILE A 144 -5.98 5.72 -6.64
CA ILE A 144 -7.09 6.21 -5.81
C ILE A 144 -7.58 5.14 -4.84
N VAL A 145 -7.63 3.88 -5.28
CA VAL A 145 -8.08 2.76 -4.44
C VAL A 145 -7.09 2.52 -3.30
N VAL A 146 -5.79 2.53 -3.58
CA VAL A 146 -4.77 2.31 -2.53
C VAL A 146 -4.75 3.47 -1.52
N ILE A 147 -4.91 4.72 -1.97
CA ILE A 147 -5.04 5.89 -1.07
C ILE A 147 -6.24 5.71 -0.15
N ALA A 148 -7.40 5.31 -0.69
CA ALA A 148 -8.62 5.13 0.10
C ALA A 148 -8.45 4.02 1.15
N ILE A 149 -7.87 2.86 0.77
CA ILE A 149 -7.62 1.76 1.69
C ILE A 149 -6.64 2.19 2.79
N HIS A 150 -5.53 2.81 2.43
CA HIS A 150 -4.53 3.28 3.40
C HIS A 150 -5.15 4.31 4.36
N PHE A 151 -5.88 5.30 3.84
CA PHE A 151 -6.60 6.28 4.65
C PHE A 151 -7.55 5.60 5.65
N LEU A 152 -8.37 4.66 5.20
CA LEU A 152 -9.34 3.95 6.04
C LEU A 152 -8.63 3.12 7.13
N VAL A 153 -7.50 2.50 6.81
CA VAL A 153 -6.72 1.76 7.81
C VAL A 153 -6.16 2.72 8.86
N ASN A 154 -5.55 3.83 8.45
CA ASN A 154 -4.96 4.79 9.39
C ASN A 154 -6.01 5.44 10.28
N VAL A 155 -7.08 5.98 9.69
CA VAL A 155 -8.12 6.67 10.45
C VAL A 155 -8.80 5.74 11.45
N SER A 156 -9.08 4.48 11.06
CA SER A 156 -9.72 3.52 11.95
C SER A 156 -8.79 3.10 13.09
N THR A 157 -7.52 2.87 12.78
CA THR A 157 -6.52 2.45 13.78
C THR A 157 -6.27 3.56 14.79
N PHE A 158 -6.01 4.79 14.33
CA PHE A 158 -5.78 5.93 15.21
C PHE A 158 -7.03 6.32 16.00
N THR A 159 -8.22 6.24 15.41
CA THR A 159 -9.47 6.50 16.14
C THR A 159 -9.71 5.46 17.23
N TYR A 160 -9.42 4.18 16.96
CA TYR A 160 -9.49 3.13 17.97
C TYR A 160 -8.59 3.48 19.15
N PHE A 161 -7.31 3.76 18.89
CA PHE A 161 -6.40 4.07 19.98
C PHE A 161 -6.81 5.35 20.73
N PHE A 162 -7.14 6.43 20.03
CA PHE A 162 -7.57 7.70 20.66
C PHE A 162 -8.79 7.57 21.58
N LEU A 163 -9.74 6.68 21.27
CA LEU A 163 -10.96 6.52 22.06
C LEU A 163 -10.81 5.56 23.24
N PHE A 164 -9.87 4.62 23.16
CA PHE A 164 -9.79 3.51 24.10
C PHE A 164 -8.52 3.49 24.94
N HIS A 165 -7.46 4.23 24.57
CA HIS A 165 -6.16 4.29 25.22
C HIS A 165 -5.64 5.73 25.29
#